data_AF-A0A0E9LTG5-F1
#
_entry.id   AF-A0A0E9LTG5-F1
#
_cell.length_a   1.000
_cell.length_b   1.000
_cell.length_c   1.000
_cell.angle_alpha   90.00
_cell.angle_beta   90.00
_cell.angle_gamma   90.00
#
_symmetry.space_group_name_H-M   'P 1'
#
loop_
_entity.id
_entity.type
_entity.pdbx_description
1 polymer ?
#
loop_
_entity_poly.entity_id
_entity_poly.type
_entity_poly.pdbx_seq_one_letter_code
_entity_poly.pdbx_strand_id
1 'polypeptide(L)' 'MAQIEELLFQVIQKTSADDFQRIGKNIYVTNAEKGMRITINRNTFRVITVDEVMKK' A
#
# COMPACT_ATOMS: atom_id res chain seq x y z
N MET A 1 -9.90 -16.37 6.65
CA MET A 1 -8.91 -15.45 6.04
C MET A 1 -8.04 -14.89 7.15
N ALA A 2 -6.75 -14.73 6.93
CA ALA A 2 -5.89 -14.08 7.91
C ALA A 2 -6.17 -12.56 7.92
N GLN A 3 -6.19 -11.96 9.12
CA GLN A 3 -6.69 -10.61 9.38
C GLN A 3 -5.84 -9.52 8.68
N ILE A 4 -4.58 -9.83 8.39
CA ILE A 4 -3.63 -8.92 7.75
C ILE A 4 -4.00 -8.73 6.28
N GLU A 5 -4.30 -9.80 5.56
CA GLU A 5 -4.67 -9.77 4.15
C GLU A 5 -5.98 -9.03 3.93
N GLU A 6 -6.94 -9.18 4.84
CA GLU A 6 -8.19 -8.44 4.79
C GLU A 6 -7.96 -6.93 5.00
N LEU A 7 -7.13 -6.54 5.97
CA LEU A 7 -6.76 -5.15 6.19
C LEU A 7 -6.08 -4.54 4.96
N LEU A 8 -5.08 -5.23 4.40
CA LEU A 8 -4.35 -4.76 3.22
C LEU A 8 -5.26 -4.64 2.00
N PHE A 9 -6.15 -5.61 1.79
CA PHE A 9 -7.13 -5.57 0.71
C PHE A 9 -8.05 -4.36 0.84
N GLN A 10 -8.61 -4.12 2.04
CA GLN A 10 -9.50 -2.97 2.27
C GLN A 10 -8.78 -1.65 2.07
N VAL A 11 -7.53 -1.52 2.53
CA VAL A 11 -6.73 -0.31 2.35
C VAL A 11 -6.47 -0.06 0.87
N ILE A 12 -6.00 -1.06 0.12
CA ILE A 12 -5.72 -0.90 -1.32
C ILE A 12 -7.00 -0.58 -2.09
N GLN A 13 -8.12 -1.26 -1.79
CA GLN A 13 -9.39 -1.06 -2.47
C GLN A 13 -9.99 0.34 -2.22
N LYS A 14 -9.79 0.90 -1.03
CA LYS A 14 -10.33 2.23 -0.65
C LYS A 14 -9.39 3.38 -0.99
N THR A 15 -8.13 3.11 -1.34
CA THR A 15 -7.16 4.15 -1.69
C THR A 15 -7.44 4.65 -3.10
N SER A 16 -7.43 5.98 -3.29
CA SER A 16 -7.63 6.58 -4.62
C SER A 16 -6.51 6.16 -5.56
N ALA A 17 -6.80 6.01 -6.85
CA ALA A 17 -5.79 5.72 -7.87
C ALA A 17 -4.70 6.80 -7.95
N ASP A 18 -5.01 8.05 -7.59
CA ASP A 18 -4.06 9.16 -7.55
C ASP A 18 -2.96 8.96 -6.48
N ASP A 19 -3.24 8.16 -5.45
CA ASP A 19 -2.30 7.82 -4.38
C ASP A 19 -1.45 6.58 -4.71
N PHE A 20 -1.54 6.07 -5.95
CA PHE A 20 -0.69 5.01 -6.46
C PHE A 20 0.46 5.61 -7.24
N GLN A 21 1.68 5.41 -6.75
CA GLN A 21 2.88 5.86 -7.43
C GLN A 21 3.69 4.66 -7.89
N ARG A 22 3.98 4.58 -9.19
CA ARG A 22 4.93 3.59 -9.72
C ARG A 22 6.30 4.22 -9.88
N ILE A 23 7.31 3.63 -9.22
CA ILE A 23 8.71 4.00 -9.38
C ILE A 23 9.52 2.74 -9.65
N GLY A 24 10.04 2.62 -10.88
CA GLY A 24 10.77 1.44 -11.32
C GLY A 24 9.97 0.14 -11.16
N LYS A 25 10.50 -0.78 -10.33
CA LYS A 25 9.90 -2.10 -10.04
C LYS A 25 8.86 -2.08 -8.92
N ASN A 26 8.65 -0.95 -8.26
CA ASN A 26 7.79 -0.83 -7.09
C ASN A 26 6.54 0.01 -7.41
N ILE A 27 5.43 -0.37 -6.78
CA ILE A 27 4.18 0.38 -6.70
C ILE A 27 4.01 0.78 -5.23
N TYR A 28 3.87 2.06 -4.97
CA TYR A 28 3.61 2.63 -3.66
C TYR A 28 2.14 3.00 -3.59
N VAL A 29 1.44 2.46 -2.60
CA VAL A 29 0.04 2.80 -2.31
C VAL A 29 0.05 3.57 -1.00
N THR A 30 -0.22 4.87 -1.07
CA THR A 30 -0.20 5.73 0.13
C THR A 30 -1.63 5.98 0.60
N ASN A 31 -2.01 5.42 1.73
CA ASN A 31 -3.31 5.72 2.33
C ASN A 31 -3.13 6.77 3.43
N ALA A 32 -3.41 8.03 3.11
CA ALA A 32 -3.26 9.14 4.04
C ALA A 32 -4.21 9.04 5.25
N GLU A 33 -5.42 8.51 5.06
CA GLU A 33 -6.42 8.34 6.14
C GLU A 33 -5.94 7.39 7.23
N LYS A 34 -5.24 6.31 6.84
CA LYS A 34 -4.66 5.32 7.75
C LYS A 34 -3.21 5.63 8.12
N GLY A 35 -2.61 6.66 7.54
CA GLY A 35 -1.22 7.04 7.77
C GLY A 35 -0.25 5.93 7.40
N MET A 36 -0.51 5.17 6.34
CA MET A 36 0.30 4.00 5.95
C MET A 36 0.65 4.00 4.47
N ARG A 37 1.78 3.37 4.13
CA ARG A 37 2.24 3.17 2.76
C ARG A 37 2.57 1.71 2.52
N ILE A 38 1.98 1.13 1.49
CA ILE A 38 2.25 -0.24 1.08
C ILE A 38 3.17 -0.19 -0.15
N THR A 39 4.30 -0.88 -0.08
CA THR A 39 5.18 -1.07 -1.23
C THR A 39 4.92 -2.45 -1.83
N ILE A 40 4.60 -2.51 -3.12
CA ILE A 40 4.28 -3.73 -3.85
C ILE A 40 5.27 -3.89 -5.00
N ASN A 41 5.79 -5.10 -5.21
CA ASN A 41 6.58 -5.40 -6.39
C ASN A 41 5.66 -5.50 -7.62
N ARG A 42 5.89 -4.68 -8.64
CA ARG A 42 5.07 -4.64 -9.87
C ARG A 42 5.10 -5.95 -10.66
N ASN A 43 6.21 -6.69 -10.62
CA ASN A 43 6.38 -7.88 -11.45
C ASN A 43 5.77 -9.14 -10.82
N THR A 44 5.66 -9.18 -9.49
CA THR A 44 5.18 -10.36 -8.75
C THR A 44 3.93 -10.08 -7.91
N PHE A 45 3.47 -8.83 -7.85
CA PHE A 45 2.34 -8.35 -7.04
C PHE A 45 2.44 -8.71 -5.55
N ARG A 46 3.66 -8.98 -5.06
CA ARG A 46 3.93 -9.25 -3.66
C ARG A 46 4.13 -7.94 -2.90
N VAL A 47 3.51 -7.85 -1.72
CA VAL A 47 3.83 -6.80 -0.75
C VAL A 47 5.28 -6.98 -0.29
N ILE A 48 6.04 -5.89 -0.32
CA ILE A 48 7.45 -5.83 0.10
C ILE A 48 7.52 -5.24 1.51
N THR A 49 6.93 -4.05 1.71
CA THR A 49 6.89 -3.35 3.01
C THR A 49 5.51 -2.74 3.23
N VAL A 50 5.19 -2.53 4.50
CA VAL A 50 4.06 -1.73 4.97
C VAL A 50 4.62 -0.78 6.02
N ASP A 51 4.73 0.50 5.65
CA ASP A 51 5.39 1.53 6.44
C ASP A 51 4.36 2.50 7.02
N GLU A 52 4.54 2.94 8.26
CA GLU A 52 3.78 4.04 8.85
C GLU A 52 4.32 5.38 8.34
N VAL A 53 3.43 6.30 7.98
CA VAL A 53 3.74 7.58 7.32
C VAL A 53 3.32 8.78 8.17
N MET A 54 3.14 8.59 9.48
CA MET A 54 2.81 9.71 10.37
C MET A 54 3.84 10.84 10.22
N LYS A 55 3.35 12.06 9.99
CA LYS A 55 4.13 13.27 10.28
C LYS A 55 4.31 13.30 11.79
N LYS A 56 5.56 13.16 12.26
CA LYS A 56 5.93 13.59 13.62
C LYS A 56 5.66 15.08 13.80
#